data_AF-A0A941CDL0-F1
#
_entry.id   AF-A0A941CDL0-F1
#
_cell.length_a   1.000
_cell.length_b   1.000
_cell.length_c   1.000
_cell.angle_alpha   90.00
_cell.angle_beta   90.00
_cell.angle_gamma   90.00
#
_symmetry.space_group_name_H-M   'P 1'
#
loop_
_entity.id
_entity.type
_entity.pdbx_description
1 polymer ?
#
loop_
_entity_poly.entity_id
_entity_poly.type
_entity_poly.pdbx_seq_one_letter_code
_entity_poly.pdbx_strand_id
1 'polypeptide(L)'
;MKNTALIILFLCTSTLVKAQVDPELILALKKGTTTEIAAISTANIDEGYMIYDTDIKAVYVYNGTTWRKLYFGPLVNAQTGNYTLQASDDGNVLTFTSATDVTLTIPAGLPIGFNVSVYQQGAGQVQVTGGGGVIVQNRLARFFTAGTGAGIGIIATGTDVYNVTGDLKKN
;
A
#
# COMPACT_ATOMS: atom_id res chain seq x y z
N MET A 1 80.13 8.82 -36.88
CA MET A 1 78.97 8.16 -36.24
C MET A 1 78.22 9.19 -35.40
N LYS A 2 77.08 9.70 -35.87
CA LYS A 2 76.10 10.39 -35.02
C LYS A 2 74.71 9.98 -35.52
N ASN A 3 74.17 8.94 -34.91
CA ASN A 3 72.80 8.48 -35.14
C ASN A 3 71.86 9.43 -34.39
N THR A 4 71.24 10.35 -35.12
CA THR A 4 70.21 11.22 -34.55
C THR A 4 68.87 10.48 -34.64
N ALA A 5 68.43 9.88 -33.53
CA ALA A 5 67.13 9.24 -33.44
C ALA A 5 66.04 10.29 -33.15
N LEU A 6 65.04 10.37 -34.02
CA LEU A 6 63.87 11.23 -33.85
C LEU A 6 62.79 10.44 -33.08
N ILE A 7 62.48 10.85 -31.85
CA ILE A 7 61.43 10.25 -31.02
C ILE A 7 60.19 11.12 -31.12
N ILE A 8 59.11 10.60 -31.71
CA ILE A 8 57.80 11.26 -31.78
C ILE A 8 56.95 10.74 -30.62
N LEU A 9 56.58 11.64 -29.71
CA LEU A 9 55.74 11.33 -28.54
C LEU A 9 54.26 11.55 -28.89
N PHE A 10 53.47 10.47 -28.89
CA PHE A 10 52.04 10.51 -29.13
C PHE A 10 51.30 10.68 -27.78
N LEU A 11 50.74 11.86 -27.51
CA LEU A 11 49.86 12.05 -26.36
C LEU A 11 48.45 11.56 -26.70
N CYS A 12 48.05 10.47 -26.06
CA CYS A 12 46.69 9.94 -26.12
C CYS A 12 45.86 10.54 -24.98
N THR A 13 44.87 11.38 -25.28
CA THR A 13 43.89 11.87 -24.30
C THR A 13 42.63 11.01 -24.38
N SER A 14 42.30 10.32 -23.28
CA SER A 14 41.06 9.54 -23.18
C SER A 14 39.94 10.37 -22.54
N THR A 15 38.83 10.58 -23.24
CA THR A 15 37.59 11.09 -22.67
C THR A 15 36.74 9.94 -22.12
N LEU A 16 36.42 9.97 -20.82
CA LEU A 16 35.46 9.06 -20.21
C LEU A 16 34.05 9.61 -20.42
N VAL A 17 33.27 9.01 -21.31
CA VAL A 17 31.84 9.29 -21.41
C VAL A 17 31.10 8.31 -20.48
N LYS A 18 30.44 8.83 -19.44
CA LYS A 18 29.45 8.04 -18.70
C LYS A 18 28.18 8.03 -19.54
N ALA A 19 27.80 6.86 -20.07
CA ALA A 19 26.44 6.69 -20.59
C ALA A 19 25.48 6.74 -19.38
N GLN A 20 24.97 7.93 -19.08
CA GLN A 20 23.96 8.12 -18.05
C GLN A 20 22.60 7.86 -18.67
N VAL A 21 21.84 6.92 -18.09
CA VAL A 21 20.44 6.76 -18.46
C VAL A 21 19.71 8.01 -17.98
N ASP A 22 18.99 8.68 -18.87
CA ASP A 22 18.16 9.82 -18.50
C ASP A 22 17.22 9.37 -17.35
N PRO A 23 17.19 10.07 -16.20
CA PRO A 23 16.37 9.68 -15.06
C PRO A 23 14.89 9.57 -15.38
N GLU A 24 14.42 10.17 -16.47
CA GLU A 24 13.03 10.01 -16.95
C GLU A 24 12.84 8.78 -17.85
N LEU A 25 13.90 8.14 -18.34
CA LEU A 25 13.81 7.13 -19.41
C LEU A 25 13.62 5.68 -18.92
N ILE A 26 13.86 5.39 -17.63
CA ILE A 26 13.86 3.99 -17.15
C ILE A 26 12.44 3.39 -17.00
N LEU A 27 11.41 4.20 -16.79
CA LEU A 27 10.00 3.77 -16.82
C LEU A 27 9.05 4.98 -16.81
N ALA A 28 9.26 5.98 -17.67
CA ALA A 28 8.28 7.06 -17.79
C ALA A 28 7.00 6.55 -18.42
N LEU A 29 5.90 6.69 -17.68
CA LEU A 29 4.57 6.58 -18.25
C LEU A 29 4.26 7.86 -19.03
N LYS A 30 3.61 7.71 -20.19
CA LYS A 30 2.99 8.84 -20.88
C LYS A 30 2.05 9.56 -19.90
N LYS A 31 1.98 10.88 -19.99
CA LYS A 31 1.10 11.72 -19.15
C LYS A 31 0.00 12.33 -20.01
N GLY A 32 -1.20 12.47 -19.47
CA GLY A 32 -2.31 13.17 -20.11
C GLY A 32 -3.41 13.50 -19.10
N THR A 33 -4.22 14.51 -19.39
CA THR A 33 -5.44 14.86 -18.64
C THR A 33 -6.48 13.74 -18.76
N THR A 34 -7.46 13.68 -17.85
CA THR A 34 -8.55 12.70 -17.92
C THR A 34 -9.29 12.80 -19.26
N THR A 35 -9.49 14.01 -19.76
CA THR A 35 -10.12 14.27 -21.06
C THR A 35 -9.26 13.77 -22.22
N GLU A 36 -7.95 14.04 -22.20
CA GLU A 36 -7.04 13.55 -23.24
C GLU A 36 -6.97 12.03 -23.23
N ILE A 37 -6.91 11.39 -22.05
CA ILE A 37 -6.90 9.93 -21.90
C ILE A 37 -8.18 9.32 -22.46
N ALA A 38 -9.34 9.86 -22.10
CA ALA A 38 -10.63 9.41 -22.61
C ALA A 38 -10.76 9.57 -24.14
N ALA A 39 -10.04 10.54 -24.72
CA ALA A 39 -10.02 10.80 -26.16
C ALA A 39 -8.97 9.96 -26.92
N ILE A 40 -8.12 9.19 -26.23
CA ILE A 40 -7.15 8.31 -26.90
C ILE A 40 -7.92 7.29 -27.74
N SER A 41 -7.64 7.27 -29.05
CA SER A 41 -8.20 6.29 -29.97
C SER A 41 -7.80 4.89 -29.54
N THR A 42 -8.79 4.10 -29.15
CA THR A 42 -8.62 2.73 -28.69
C THR A 42 -8.22 1.75 -29.80
N ALA A 43 -8.31 2.16 -31.06
CA ALA A 43 -7.90 1.36 -32.21
C ALA A 43 -6.36 1.24 -32.36
N ASN A 44 -5.60 2.09 -31.67
CA ASN A 44 -4.14 2.19 -31.80
C ASN A 44 -3.38 1.90 -30.51
N ILE A 45 -4.06 1.32 -29.51
CA ILE A 45 -3.44 0.93 -28.25
C ILE A 45 -3.77 -0.54 -27.97
N ASP A 46 -2.76 -1.29 -27.57
CA ASP A 46 -2.94 -2.66 -27.11
C ASP A 46 -3.49 -2.67 -25.67
N GLU A 47 -4.16 -3.76 -25.30
CA GLU A 47 -4.48 -4.04 -23.89
C GLU A 47 -3.18 -4.03 -23.05
N GLY A 48 -3.25 -3.42 -21.86
CA GLY A 48 -2.10 -3.25 -20.98
C GLY A 48 -1.36 -1.93 -21.16
N TYR A 49 -1.75 -1.08 -22.11
CA TYR A 49 -1.18 0.27 -22.23
C TYR A 49 -1.37 1.05 -20.94
N MET A 50 -0.27 1.57 -20.38
CA MET A 50 -0.25 2.31 -19.12
C MET A 50 -0.05 3.80 -19.39
N ILE A 51 -0.88 4.64 -18.77
CA ILE A 51 -0.79 6.10 -18.85
C ILE A 51 -0.97 6.69 -17.45
N TYR A 52 -0.25 7.75 -17.15
CA TYR A 52 -0.44 8.51 -15.93
C TYR A 52 -1.44 9.66 -16.19
N ASP A 53 -2.59 9.59 -15.55
CA ASP A 53 -3.58 10.66 -15.57
C ASP A 53 -3.10 11.84 -14.71
N THR A 54 -2.92 13.02 -15.31
CA THR A 54 -2.41 14.20 -14.61
C THR A 54 -3.45 14.90 -13.74
N ASP A 55 -4.74 14.75 -14.06
CA ASP A 55 -5.83 15.34 -13.27
C ASP A 55 -6.11 14.47 -12.03
N ILE A 56 -6.15 13.15 -12.22
CA ILE A 56 -6.44 12.17 -11.16
C ILE A 56 -5.17 11.71 -10.42
N LYS A 57 -3.99 11.98 -10.99
CA LYS A 57 -2.68 11.60 -10.45
C LYS A 57 -2.55 10.10 -10.18
N ALA A 58 -3.02 9.29 -11.13
CA ALA A 58 -3.02 7.83 -11.01
C ALA A 58 -2.62 7.15 -12.32
N VAL A 59 -2.06 5.95 -12.20
CA VAL A 59 -1.83 5.10 -13.37
C VAL A 59 -3.15 4.50 -13.80
N TYR A 60 -3.48 4.68 -15.07
CA TYR A 60 -4.55 3.98 -15.75
C TYR A 60 -3.95 2.93 -16.68
N VAL A 61 -4.62 1.80 -16.78
CA VAL A 61 -4.29 0.71 -17.69
C VAL A 61 -5.49 0.53 -18.62
N TYR A 62 -5.23 0.51 -19.92
CA TYR A 62 -6.25 0.18 -20.90
C TYR A 62 -6.55 -1.33 -20.85
N ASN A 63 -7.82 -1.71 -20.68
CA ASN A 63 -8.23 -3.12 -20.55
C ASN A 63 -8.75 -3.72 -21.87
N GLY A 64 -8.45 -3.12 -23.02
CA GLY A 64 -8.98 -3.52 -24.33
C GLY A 64 -10.34 -2.92 -24.67
N THR A 65 -11.00 -2.20 -23.75
CA THR A 65 -12.27 -1.50 -24.04
C THR A 65 -12.33 -0.11 -23.43
N THR A 66 -11.89 0.05 -22.18
CA THR A 66 -11.90 1.31 -21.42
C THR A 66 -10.62 1.51 -20.61
N TRP A 67 -10.38 2.75 -20.22
CA TRP A 67 -9.32 3.07 -19.26
C TRP A 67 -9.77 2.71 -17.84
N ARG A 68 -8.98 1.86 -17.17
CA ARG A 68 -9.20 1.52 -15.77
C ARG A 68 -8.07 2.04 -14.92
N LYS A 69 -8.41 2.71 -13.82
CA LYS A 69 -7.42 3.07 -12.80
C LYS A 69 -6.77 1.79 -12.25
N LEU A 70 -5.45 1.76 -12.19
CA LEU A 70 -4.70 0.72 -11.49
C LEU A 70 -5.02 0.85 -10.00
N TYR A 71 -5.85 -0.06 -9.50
CA TYR A 71 -6.37 -0.05 -8.13
C TYR A 71 -5.97 -1.35 -7.45
N PHE A 72 -5.26 -1.25 -6.34
CA PHE A 72 -4.98 -2.38 -5.47
C PHE A 72 -6.08 -2.38 -4.39
N GLY A 73 -7.03 -3.31 -4.51
CA GLY A 73 -8.08 -3.48 -3.53
C GLY A 73 -7.54 -3.99 -2.19
N PRO A 74 -8.39 -3.98 -1.15
CA PRO A 74 -7.98 -4.49 0.16
C PRO A 74 -7.59 -5.96 0.04
N LEU A 75 -6.46 -6.30 0.65
CA LEU A 75 -6.05 -7.68 0.87
C LEU A 75 -6.82 -8.24 2.07
N VAL A 76 -7.06 -9.56 2.04
CA VAL A 76 -7.61 -10.30 3.17
C VAL A 76 -6.47 -11.07 3.82
N ASN A 77 -6.12 -10.71 5.05
CA ASN A 77 -5.08 -11.35 5.85
C ASN A 77 -5.74 -12.19 6.97
N ALA A 78 -5.66 -13.52 6.82
CA ALA A 78 -6.29 -14.46 7.73
C ALA A 78 -5.38 -14.78 8.93
N GLN A 79 -5.95 -14.69 10.12
CA GLN A 79 -5.30 -14.91 11.41
C GLN A 79 -5.96 -16.08 12.15
N THR A 80 -5.14 -16.94 12.75
CA THR A 80 -5.59 -18.12 13.51
C THR A 80 -5.31 -18.01 15.01
N GLY A 81 -4.69 -16.92 15.46
CA GLY A 81 -4.28 -16.71 16.85
C GLY A 81 -4.20 -15.23 17.20
N ASN A 82 -3.51 -14.93 18.30
CA ASN A 82 -3.22 -13.54 18.69
C ASN A 82 -2.46 -12.82 17.58
N TYR A 83 -2.77 -11.54 17.39
CA TYR A 83 -2.18 -10.74 16.34
C TYR A 83 -1.91 -9.31 16.83
N THR A 84 -0.78 -8.73 16.41
CA THR A 84 -0.49 -7.31 16.62
C THR A 84 -0.58 -6.62 15.26
N LEU A 85 -1.39 -5.57 15.17
CA LEU A 85 -1.53 -4.79 13.93
C LEU A 85 -0.17 -4.28 13.45
N GLN A 86 -0.03 -4.23 12.14
CA GLN A 86 1.15 -3.73 11.45
C GLN A 86 0.73 -2.60 10.52
N ALA A 87 1.66 -1.71 10.18
CA ALA A 87 1.38 -0.65 9.21
C ALA A 87 0.91 -1.18 7.84
N SER A 88 1.26 -2.42 7.49
CA SER A 88 0.80 -3.11 6.28
C SER A 88 -0.66 -3.54 6.30
N ASP A 89 -1.32 -3.54 7.46
CA ASP A 89 -2.76 -3.85 7.56
C ASP A 89 -3.64 -2.64 7.21
N ASP A 90 -3.04 -1.47 7.02
CA ASP A 90 -3.75 -0.24 6.70
C ASP A 90 -4.53 -0.39 5.38
N GLY A 91 -5.82 -0.04 5.41
CA GLY A 91 -6.75 -0.21 4.31
C GLY A 91 -7.16 -1.67 4.01
N ASN A 92 -6.68 -2.66 4.76
CA ASN A 92 -6.92 -4.08 4.51
C ASN A 92 -7.97 -4.71 5.44
N VAL A 93 -8.25 -5.99 5.21
CA VAL A 93 -9.19 -6.79 6.00
C VAL A 93 -8.44 -7.87 6.76
N LEU A 94 -8.67 -7.96 8.06
CA LEU A 94 -8.27 -9.09 8.89
C LEU A 94 -9.44 -10.03 9.11
N THR A 95 -9.23 -11.34 8.94
CA THR A 95 -10.21 -12.36 9.33
C THR A 95 -9.62 -13.24 10.41
N PHE A 96 -10.41 -13.56 11.44
CA PHE A 96 -9.97 -14.43 12.53
C PHE A 96 -10.76 -15.73 12.51
N THR A 97 -10.06 -16.86 12.29
CA THR A 97 -10.67 -18.20 12.19
C THR A 97 -10.42 -19.07 13.43
N SER A 98 -9.87 -18.50 14.50
CA SER A 98 -9.58 -19.21 15.75
C SER A 98 -10.83 -19.82 16.40
N ALA A 99 -10.70 -21.04 16.94
CA ALA A 99 -11.74 -21.70 17.72
C ALA A 99 -11.85 -21.17 19.17
N THR A 100 -10.79 -20.56 19.68
CA THR A 100 -10.71 -19.96 21.03
C THR A 100 -10.51 -18.46 20.93
N ASP A 101 -10.90 -17.73 21.97
CA ASP A 101 -10.72 -16.28 22.03
C ASP A 101 -9.25 -15.88 21.78
N VAL A 102 -9.07 -14.78 21.07
CA VAL A 102 -7.77 -14.25 20.65
C VAL A 102 -7.71 -12.76 20.92
N THR A 103 -6.49 -12.27 21.15
CA THR A 103 -6.23 -10.85 21.33
C THR A 103 -5.68 -10.24 20.04
N LEU A 104 -6.33 -9.19 19.57
CA LEU A 104 -5.84 -8.25 18.57
C LEU A 104 -5.27 -7.02 19.29
N THR A 105 -3.96 -6.83 19.20
CA THR A 105 -3.25 -5.72 19.83
C THR A 105 -2.99 -4.60 18.83
N ILE A 106 -3.35 -3.37 19.21
CA ILE A 106 -3.01 -2.15 18.50
C ILE A 106 -1.69 -1.62 19.08
N PRO A 107 -0.57 -1.61 18.33
CA PRO A 107 0.69 -1.04 18.80
C PRO A 107 0.66 0.50 18.78
N ALA A 108 1.60 1.11 19.50
CA ALA A 108 1.87 2.53 19.34
C ALA A 108 2.55 2.80 17.99
N GLY A 109 2.36 4.01 17.44
CA GLY A 109 3.07 4.49 16.27
C GLY A 109 2.48 4.14 14.89
N LEU A 110 1.26 3.60 14.81
CA LEU A 110 0.55 3.55 13.53
C LEU A 110 0.17 4.98 13.09
N PRO A 111 0.13 5.27 11.78
CA PRO A 111 -0.18 6.61 11.29
C PRO A 111 -1.60 7.04 11.65
N ILE A 112 -1.79 8.35 11.87
CA ILE A 112 -3.13 8.93 11.97
C ILE A 112 -3.88 8.64 10.66
N GLY A 113 -5.12 8.18 10.76
CA GLY A 113 -5.90 7.72 9.61
C GLY A 113 -5.75 6.23 9.30
N PHE A 114 -4.83 5.51 9.96
CA PHE A 114 -4.75 4.05 9.87
C PHE A 114 -6.15 3.45 10.05
N ASN A 115 -6.56 2.57 9.14
CA ASN A 115 -7.84 1.90 9.21
C ASN A 115 -7.74 0.43 8.83
N VAL A 116 -8.46 -0.42 9.56
CA VAL A 116 -8.53 -1.85 9.26
C VAL A 116 -9.92 -2.39 9.57
N SER A 117 -10.42 -3.26 8.69
CA SER A 117 -11.67 -4.00 8.93
C SER A 117 -11.34 -5.37 9.50
N VAL A 118 -12.03 -5.80 10.55
CA VAL A 118 -11.77 -7.07 11.23
C VAL A 118 -13.04 -7.90 11.29
N TYR A 119 -12.96 -9.17 10.93
CA TYR A 119 -14.10 -10.10 10.94
C TYR A 119 -13.81 -11.36 11.75
N GLN A 120 -14.68 -11.67 12.71
CA GLN A 120 -14.66 -12.95 13.42
C GLN A 120 -15.32 -14.02 12.56
N GLN A 121 -14.55 -14.98 12.05
CA GLN A 121 -15.05 -16.15 11.31
C GLN A 121 -15.05 -17.42 12.15
N GLY A 122 -14.17 -17.51 13.15
CA GLY A 122 -14.12 -18.62 14.10
C GLY A 122 -15.11 -18.49 15.27
N ALA A 123 -15.16 -19.53 16.10
CA ALA A 123 -15.95 -19.52 17.34
C ALA A 123 -15.32 -18.60 18.41
N GLY A 124 -14.00 -18.45 18.37
CA GLY A 124 -13.24 -17.59 19.26
C GLY A 124 -13.49 -16.12 18.98
N GLN A 125 -13.72 -15.35 20.04
CA GLN A 125 -13.92 -13.91 19.95
C GLN A 125 -12.60 -13.17 19.80
N VAL A 126 -12.62 -12.07 19.07
CA VAL A 126 -11.47 -11.18 18.91
C VAL A 126 -11.58 -10.06 19.92
N GLN A 127 -10.68 -10.04 20.88
CA GLN A 127 -10.52 -8.98 21.86
C GLN A 127 -9.56 -7.92 21.33
N VAL A 128 -10.04 -6.69 21.14
CA VAL A 128 -9.21 -5.55 20.77
C VAL A 128 -8.59 -4.93 22.02
N THR A 129 -7.27 -4.75 22.01
CA THR A 129 -6.51 -4.17 23.12
C THR A 129 -5.47 -3.18 22.59
N GLY A 130 -5.13 -2.17 23.39
CA GLY A 130 -4.03 -1.25 23.09
C GLY A 130 -2.74 -1.70 23.76
N GLY A 131 -1.60 -1.52 23.09
CA GLY A 131 -0.28 -1.60 23.70
C GLY A 131 0.00 -0.44 24.68
N GLY A 132 1.23 -0.36 25.19
CA GLY A 132 1.62 0.71 26.10
C GLY A 132 1.46 2.10 25.48
N GLY A 133 0.74 2.99 26.15
CA GLY A 133 0.49 4.37 25.68
C GLY A 133 -0.65 4.51 24.66
N VAL A 134 -1.28 3.41 24.25
CA VAL A 134 -2.37 3.42 23.26
C VAL A 134 -3.73 3.59 23.95
N ILE A 135 -4.53 4.53 23.46
CA ILE A 135 -5.90 4.78 23.91
C ILE A 135 -6.88 4.13 22.92
N VAL A 136 -7.58 3.09 23.37
CA VAL A 136 -8.61 2.41 22.57
C VAL A 136 -9.99 2.81 23.08
N GLN A 137 -10.82 3.34 22.18
CA GLN A 137 -12.12 3.90 22.52
C GLN A 137 -13.24 3.19 21.77
N ASN A 138 -14.28 2.84 22.51
CA ASN A 138 -15.58 2.48 21.95
C ASN A 138 -16.64 3.19 22.81
N ARG A 139 -17.66 3.79 22.18
CA ARG A 139 -18.70 4.57 22.87
C ARG A 139 -19.37 3.81 24.01
N LEU A 140 -19.53 2.49 23.88
CA LEU A 140 -20.19 1.63 24.85
C LEU A 140 -19.21 0.80 25.69
N ALA A 141 -17.90 1.10 25.61
CA ALA A 141 -16.81 0.35 26.23
C ALA A 141 -16.88 -1.16 25.91
N ARG A 142 -17.07 -1.47 24.61
CA ARG A 142 -17.13 -2.83 24.08
C ARG A 142 -15.90 -3.08 23.21
N PHE A 143 -15.20 -4.17 23.50
CA PHE A 143 -13.89 -4.47 22.88
C PHE A 143 -13.75 -5.94 22.46
N PHE A 144 -14.81 -6.73 22.56
CA PHE A 144 -14.86 -8.09 22.01
C PHE A 144 -15.83 -8.09 20.83
N THR A 145 -15.49 -8.76 19.75
CA THR A 145 -16.47 -9.06 18.68
C THR A 145 -17.68 -9.79 19.26
N ALA A 146 -18.88 -9.48 18.77
CA ALA A 146 -20.12 -9.97 19.40
C ALA A 146 -20.34 -11.49 19.24
N GLY A 147 -19.77 -12.11 18.21
CA GLY A 147 -19.89 -13.53 17.91
C GLY A 147 -19.44 -13.85 16.49
N THR A 148 -19.60 -15.10 16.05
CA THR A 148 -19.25 -15.52 14.69
C THR A 148 -20.02 -14.69 13.65
N GLY A 149 -19.29 -14.13 12.68
CA GLY A 149 -19.81 -13.22 11.67
C GLY A 149 -19.74 -11.74 12.03
N ALA A 150 -19.38 -11.38 13.28
CA ALA A 150 -19.24 -9.99 13.69
C ALA A 150 -18.11 -9.28 12.93
N GLY A 151 -18.44 -8.13 12.36
CA GLY A 151 -17.50 -7.21 11.70
C GLY A 151 -17.27 -5.96 12.55
N ILE A 152 -16.01 -5.58 12.71
CA ILE A 152 -15.60 -4.38 13.45
C ILE A 152 -14.63 -3.55 12.62
N GLY A 153 -14.63 -2.24 12.82
CA GLY A 153 -13.68 -1.30 12.23
C GLY A 153 -12.82 -0.68 13.30
N ILE A 154 -11.52 -0.57 13.03
CA ILE A 154 -10.56 0.15 13.87
C ILE A 154 -10.02 1.32 13.04
N ILE A 155 -10.02 2.52 13.61
CA ILE A 155 -9.48 3.72 12.97
C ILE A 155 -8.65 4.56 13.95
N ALA A 156 -7.48 5.02 13.52
CA ALA A 156 -6.67 5.98 14.26
C ALA A 156 -7.20 7.40 14.02
N THR A 157 -7.70 8.06 15.07
CA THR A 157 -8.26 9.43 15.00
C THR A 157 -7.32 10.49 15.60
N GLY A 158 -6.25 10.06 16.24
CA GLY A 158 -5.16 10.89 16.74
C GLY A 158 -3.93 10.05 17.01
N THR A 159 -2.83 10.69 17.44
CA THR A 159 -1.61 9.97 17.83
C THR A 159 -1.92 8.97 18.94
N ASP A 160 -1.76 7.68 18.63
CA ASP A 160 -2.05 6.55 19.52
C ASP A 160 -3.49 6.53 20.10
N VAL A 161 -4.44 7.22 19.44
CA VAL A 161 -5.87 7.22 19.78
C VAL A 161 -6.65 6.50 18.70
N TYR A 162 -7.32 5.42 19.06
CA TYR A 162 -8.05 4.56 18.14
C TYR A 162 -9.51 4.41 18.53
N ASN A 163 -10.40 4.56 17.57
CA ASN A 163 -11.82 4.31 17.73
C ASN A 163 -12.16 2.95 17.13
N VAL A 164 -12.87 2.12 17.91
CA VAL A 164 -13.37 0.82 17.51
C VAL A 164 -14.88 0.91 17.37
N THR A 165 -15.41 0.47 16.22
CA THR A 165 -16.84 0.48 15.91
C THR A 165 -17.29 -0.88 15.33
N GLY A 166 -18.59 -1.09 15.19
CA GLY A 166 -19.16 -2.33 14.64
C GLY A 166 -19.85 -3.20 15.69
N ASP A 167 -19.96 -4.49 15.38
CA ASP A 167 -20.70 -5.44 16.20
C ASP A 167 -19.85 -5.99 17.34
N LEU A 168 -19.91 -5.30 18.48
CA LEU A 168 -19.11 -5.56 19.67
C LEU A 168 -19.99 -5.86 20.89
N LYS A 169 -19.43 -6.62 21.83
CA LYS A 169 -19.98 -6.89 23.16
C LYS A 169 -19.01 -6.54 24.28
N LYS A 170 -19.52 -6.51 25.51
CA LYS A 170 -18.69 -6.53 26.72
C LYS A 170 -18.20 -7.96 26.98
N ASN A 171 -17.13 -8.09 27.76
CA ASN A 171 -16.69 -9.38 28.29
C ASN A 171 -17.87 -10.07 28.99
#